data_AF-A0A9W4W3P1-F1
#
_entry.id   AF-A0A9W4W3P1-F1
#
_cell.length_a   1.000
_cell.length_b   1.000
_cell.length_c   1.000
_cell.angle_alpha   90.00
_cell.angle_beta   90.00
_cell.angle_gamma   90.00
#
_symmetry.space_group_name_H-M   'P 1'
#
loop_
_entity.id
_entity.type
_entity.pdbx_description
1 polymer ?
#
loop_
_entity_poly.entity_id
_entity_poly.type
_entity_poly.pdbx_seq_one_letter_code
_entity_poly.pdbx_strand_id
1 'polypeptide(L)'
;MIVYIDMDDVLCDYTTAFNSALEETPSIAFPQSQYGFYANLTPITGAIESVKKLIHSKLFDPYILTAPSTRNPFSYTEKRVWIEKYFGFEFTEKLIISPNKGLLKGDILIDDLISGRGQESFEGKIMQFGSANYPDWKTVIDQLQKYNV
;
A
#
# COMPACT_ATOMS: atom_id res chain seq x y z
N MET A 1 -6.50 2.69 16.98
CA MET A 1 -6.58 3.62 15.84
C MET A 1 -6.47 2.81 14.56
N ILE A 2 -7.44 2.94 13.66
CA ILE A 2 -7.45 2.29 12.34
C ILE A 2 -6.44 3.00 11.45
N VAL A 3 -5.43 2.27 10.98
CA VAL A 3 -4.41 2.76 10.06
C VAL A 3 -4.52 2.00 8.74
N TYR A 4 -4.97 2.68 7.69
CA TYR A 4 -4.97 2.15 6.34
C TYR A 4 -3.60 2.37 5.69
N ILE A 5 -3.11 1.34 4.99
CA ILE A 5 -1.81 1.33 4.36
C ILE A 5 -2.01 0.94 2.89
N ASP A 6 -1.62 1.82 1.96
CA ASP A 6 -1.61 1.48 0.55
C ASP A 6 -0.52 0.48 0.19
N MET A 7 -0.63 -0.17 -0.96
CA MET A 7 0.37 -1.11 -1.46
C MET A 7 1.36 -0.48 -2.43
N ASP A 8 0.87 0.02 -3.56
CA ASP A 8 1.73 0.42 -4.68
C ASP A 8 2.49 1.69 -4.27
N ASP A 9 3.82 1.66 -4.39
CA ASP A 9 4.75 2.74 -4.00
C ASP A 9 4.71 3.15 -2.51
N VAL A 10 4.09 2.32 -1.67
CA VAL A 10 4.10 2.43 -0.20
C VAL A 10 4.66 1.16 0.44
N LEU A 11 4.09 0.00 0.12
CA LEU A 11 4.59 -1.30 0.57
C LEU A 11 5.49 -1.97 -0.44
N CYS A 12 5.18 -1.82 -1.73
CA CYS A 12 5.87 -2.47 -2.82
C CYS A 12 6.17 -1.48 -3.96
N ASP A 13 7.35 -1.60 -4.54
CA ASP A 13 7.89 -0.69 -5.57
C ASP A 13 7.24 -0.97 -6.93
N TYR A 14 6.07 -0.36 -7.14
CA TYR A 14 5.28 -0.51 -8.36
C TYR A 14 5.90 0.29 -9.49
N THR A 15 6.26 1.55 -9.23
CA THR A 15 6.75 2.48 -10.26
C THR A 15 8.03 1.99 -10.90
N THR A 16 9.00 1.51 -10.11
CA THR A 16 10.25 0.97 -10.68
C THR A 16 9.98 -0.28 -11.51
N ALA A 17 9.19 -1.22 -10.98
CA ALA A 17 8.86 -2.46 -11.70
C ALA A 17 8.11 -2.21 -13.01
N PHE A 18 7.15 -1.27 -13.01
CA PHE A 18 6.41 -0.86 -14.21
C PHE A 18 7.35 -0.27 -15.26
N ASN A 19 8.19 0.69 -14.87
CA ASN A 19 9.09 1.37 -15.79
C ASN A 19 10.13 0.41 -16.37
N SER A 20 10.75 -0.44 -15.55
CA SER A 20 11.73 -1.43 -16.02
C SER A 20 11.11 -2.43 -16.99
N ALA A 21 9.89 -2.92 -16.71
CA ALA A 21 9.21 -3.85 -17.61
C ALA A 21 8.82 -3.19 -18.95
N LEU A 22 8.43 -1.91 -18.92
CA LEU A 22 8.12 -1.14 -20.13
C LEU A 22 9.38 -0.85 -20.95
N GLU A 23 10.51 -0.57 -20.31
CA GLU A 23 11.81 -0.39 -20.96
C GLU A 23 12.32 -1.69 -21.60
N GLU A 24 12.17 -2.81 -20.91
CA GLU A 24 12.59 -4.14 -21.39
C GLU A 24 11.73 -4.62 -22.56
N THR A 25 10.40 -4.45 -22.48
CA THR A 25 9.46 -4.90 -23.51
C THR A 25 8.45 -3.80 -23.88
N PRO A 26 8.86 -2.77 -24.66
CA PRO A 26 8.00 -1.62 -24.98
C PRO A 26 6.72 -1.97 -25.76
N SER A 27 6.68 -3.13 -26.41
CA SER A 27 5.48 -3.61 -27.12
C SER A 27 4.33 -3.99 -26.19
N ILE A 28 4.61 -4.23 -24.90
CA ILE A 28 3.60 -4.48 -23.87
C ILE A 28 3.34 -3.16 -23.15
N ALA A 29 2.38 -2.38 -23.65
CA ALA A 29 2.03 -1.07 -23.08
C ALA A 29 1.46 -1.13 -21.65
N PHE A 30 1.01 -2.31 -21.20
CA PHE A 30 0.47 -2.55 -19.87
C PHE A 30 1.22 -3.71 -19.19
N PRO A 31 2.48 -3.53 -18.79
CA PRO A 31 3.27 -4.59 -18.17
C PRO A 31 2.63 -5.12 -16.88
N GLN A 32 1.89 -4.27 -16.16
CA GLN A 32 1.15 -4.67 -14.97
C GLN A 32 0.00 -5.65 -15.22
N SER A 33 -0.40 -5.86 -16.48
CA SER A 33 -1.40 -6.87 -16.86
C SER A 33 -0.81 -8.28 -17.02
N GLN A 34 0.53 -8.40 -16.98
CA GLN A 34 1.19 -9.70 -17.11
C GLN A 34 1.07 -10.51 -15.82
N TYR A 35 0.92 -11.82 -15.97
CA TYR A 35 0.83 -12.74 -14.84
C TYR A 35 2.09 -12.65 -13.96
N GLY A 36 1.87 -12.55 -12.65
CA GLY A 36 2.91 -12.46 -11.63
C GLY A 36 3.44 -11.05 -11.42
N PHE A 37 2.96 -10.01 -12.12
CA PHE A 37 3.49 -8.66 -11.97
C PHE A 37 3.34 -8.16 -10.52
N TYR A 38 2.12 -8.16 -9.97
CA TYR A 38 1.87 -7.65 -8.62
C TYR A 38 2.44 -8.58 -7.56
N ALA A 39 2.36 -9.90 -7.76
CA ALA A 39 2.83 -10.89 -6.79
C ALA A 39 4.35 -10.85 -6.56
N ASN A 40 5.10 -10.33 -7.54
CA ASN A 40 6.56 -10.28 -7.50
C ASN A 40 7.15 -8.89 -7.25
N LEU A 41 6.33 -7.86 -6.98
CA LEU A 41 6.84 -6.53 -6.66
C LEU A 41 7.78 -6.57 -5.45
N THR A 42 8.90 -5.86 -5.56
CA THR A 42 9.89 -5.76 -4.48
C THR A 42 9.33 -4.89 -3.35
N PRO A 43 9.46 -5.28 -2.07
CA PRO A 43 9.06 -4.41 -0.97
C PRO A 43 9.85 -3.10 -0.94
N ILE A 44 9.18 -2.00 -0.65
CA ILE A 44 9.82 -0.72 -0.34
C ILE A 44 10.69 -0.88 0.91
N THR A 45 11.86 -0.23 0.93
CA THR A 45 12.79 -0.28 2.06
C THR A 45 12.09 0.10 3.37
N GLY A 46 12.20 -0.78 4.37
CA GLY A 46 11.62 -0.59 5.69
C GLY A 46 10.11 -0.88 5.80
N ALA A 47 9.41 -1.17 4.69
CA ALA A 47 7.96 -1.42 4.69
C ALA A 47 7.57 -2.61 5.57
N ILE A 48 8.17 -3.77 5.33
CA ILE A 48 7.80 -5.02 6.01
C ILE A 48 7.96 -4.91 7.52
N GLU A 49 9.12 -4.41 7.97
CA GLU A 49 9.41 -4.25 9.40
C GLU A 49 8.53 -3.19 10.07
N SER A 50 8.17 -2.13 9.33
CA SER A 50 7.29 -1.07 9.84
C SER A 50 5.86 -1.55 10.01
N VAL A 51 5.29 -2.25 9.03
CA VAL A 51 3.96 -2.84 9.16
C VAL A 51 3.93 -3.89 10.28
N LYS A 52 4.95 -4.74 10.40
CA LYS A 52 5.05 -5.69 11.53
C LYS A 52 5.05 -4.96 12.87
N LYS A 53 5.74 -3.82 13.01
CA LYS A 53 5.66 -3.01 14.25
C LYS A 53 4.24 -2.50 14.51
N LEU A 54 3.51 -2.09 13.47
CA LEU A 54 2.11 -1.66 13.60
C LEU A 54 1.20 -2.82 14.01
N ILE A 55 1.39 -4.02 13.43
CA ILE A 55 0.63 -5.23 13.78
C ILE A 55 0.80 -5.59 15.26
N HIS A 56 2.01 -5.45 15.81
CA HIS A 56 2.28 -5.74 17.23
C HIS A 56 1.97 -4.56 18.16
N SER A 57 1.49 -3.44 17.64
CA SER A 57 1.11 -2.28 18.45
C SER A 57 -0.20 -2.54 19.18
N LYS A 58 -0.29 -2.10 20.44
CA LYS A 58 -1.56 -2.07 21.18
C LYS A 58 -2.43 -0.87 20.80
N LEU A 59 -1.87 0.14 20.13
CA LEU A 59 -2.55 1.38 19.78
C LEU A 59 -3.11 1.37 18.35
N PHE A 60 -2.44 0.68 17.43
CA PHE A 60 -2.79 0.69 16.01
C PHE A 60 -3.46 -0.63 15.61
N ASP A 61 -4.49 -0.52 14.78
CA ASP A 61 -5.14 -1.65 14.10
C ASP A 61 -4.92 -1.45 12.59
N PRO A 62 -3.83 -1.98 12.02
CA PRO A 62 -3.47 -1.76 10.64
C PRO A 62 -4.32 -2.60 9.68
N TYR A 63 -4.72 -2.01 8.56
CA TYR A 63 -5.35 -2.66 7.42
C TYR A 63 -4.64 -2.27 6.13
N ILE A 64 -4.59 -3.18 5.18
CA ILE A 64 -4.19 -2.84 3.81
C ILE A 64 -5.40 -2.28 3.08
N LEU A 65 -5.23 -1.11 2.46
CA LEU A 65 -6.28 -0.48 1.64
C LEU A 65 -5.70 -0.10 0.28
N THR A 66 -5.92 -0.95 -0.71
CA THR A 66 -5.34 -0.81 -2.05
C THR A 66 -6.41 -0.65 -3.12
N ALA A 67 -6.12 0.15 -4.15
CA ALA A 67 -6.96 0.23 -5.33
C ALA A 67 -6.53 -0.84 -6.35
N PRO A 68 -7.47 -1.60 -6.93
CA PRO A 68 -7.15 -2.55 -7.99
C PRO A 68 -6.99 -1.84 -9.34
N SER A 69 -6.19 -2.43 -10.24
CA SER A 69 -6.32 -2.16 -11.66
C SER A 69 -7.60 -2.84 -12.17
N THR A 70 -8.70 -2.08 -12.27
CA THR A 70 -10.05 -2.65 -12.45
C THR A 70 -10.26 -3.42 -13.76
N ARG A 71 -9.43 -3.18 -14.78
CA ARG A 71 -9.43 -3.95 -16.04
C ARG A 71 -8.52 -5.18 -16.01
N ASN A 72 -7.77 -5.38 -14.94
CA ASN A 72 -6.85 -6.49 -14.75
C ASN A 72 -7.29 -7.37 -13.57
N PRO A 73 -7.91 -8.54 -13.81
CA PRO A 73 -8.33 -9.44 -12.73
C PRO A 73 -7.16 -9.97 -11.89
N PHE A 74 -5.95 -10.07 -12.48
CA PHE A 74 -4.77 -10.51 -11.74
C PHE A 74 -4.41 -9.54 -10.62
N SER A 75 -4.69 -8.23 -10.78
CA SER A 75 -4.42 -7.22 -9.75
C SER A 75 -5.06 -7.58 -8.41
N TYR A 76 -6.27 -8.15 -8.41
CA TYR A 76 -6.97 -8.54 -7.18
C TYR A 76 -6.28 -9.72 -6.50
N THR A 77 -6.09 -10.80 -7.25
CA THR A 77 -5.55 -12.06 -6.73
C THR A 77 -4.10 -11.89 -6.29
N GLU A 78 -3.28 -11.24 -7.11
CA GLU A 78 -1.85 -11.13 -6.88
C GLU A 78 -1.49 -10.16 -5.76
N LYS A 79 -2.26 -9.08 -5.57
CA LYS A 79 -2.10 -8.21 -4.39
C LYS A 79 -2.36 -9.00 -3.10
N ARG A 80 -3.38 -9.85 -3.07
CA ARG A 80 -3.63 -10.75 -1.93
C ARG A 80 -2.49 -11.74 -1.72
N VAL A 81 -1.97 -12.34 -2.79
CA VAL A 81 -0.82 -13.27 -2.71
C VAL A 81 0.42 -12.57 -2.17
N TRP A 82 0.66 -11.33 -2.57
CA TRP A 82 1.74 -10.51 -2.05
C TRP A 82 1.60 -10.29 -0.54
N ILE A 83 0.39 -9.95 -0.05
CA ILE A 83 0.14 -9.79 1.39
C ILE A 83 0.44 -11.07 2.17
N GLU A 84 -0.02 -12.22 1.70
CA GLU A 84 0.27 -13.51 2.35
C GLU A 84 1.78 -13.77 2.42
N LYS A 85 2.50 -13.51 1.32
CA LYS A 85 3.95 -13.74 1.22
C LYS A 85 4.76 -12.99 2.28
N TYR A 86 4.37 -11.75 2.62
CA TYR A 86 5.16 -10.90 3.51
C TYR A 86 4.61 -10.75 4.92
N PHE A 87 3.29 -10.93 5.11
CA PHE A 87 2.63 -10.72 6.40
C PHE A 87 1.89 -11.96 6.93
N GLY A 88 1.87 -13.06 6.17
CA GLY A 88 1.21 -14.31 6.55
C GLY A 88 -0.28 -14.34 6.17
N PHE A 89 -0.84 -15.55 6.17
CA PHE A 89 -2.23 -15.80 5.76
C PHE A 89 -3.24 -15.02 6.61
N GLU A 90 -3.03 -14.95 7.92
CA GLU A 90 -3.94 -14.24 8.85
C GLU A 90 -4.10 -12.77 8.48
N PHE A 91 -3.03 -12.11 8.01
CA PHE A 91 -3.11 -10.70 7.63
C PHE A 91 -3.88 -10.47 6.31
N THR A 92 -4.19 -11.52 5.55
CA THR A 92 -5.06 -11.41 4.38
C THR A 92 -6.51 -11.07 4.76
N GLU A 93 -6.93 -11.34 6.01
CA GLU A 93 -8.24 -10.90 6.54
C GLU A 93 -8.29 -9.37 6.77
N LYS A 94 -7.12 -8.72 6.81
CA LYS A 94 -6.97 -7.26 6.94
C LYS A 94 -6.75 -6.57 5.59
N LEU A 95 -6.93 -7.27 4.48
CA LEU A 95 -6.83 -6.70 3.12
C LEU A 95 -8.18 -6.19 2.63
N ILE A 96 -8.21 -4.92 2.26
CA ILE A 96 -9.35 -4.26 1.62
C ILE A 96 -8.93 -3.79 0.23
N ILE A 97 -9.65 -4.26 -0.79
CA ILE A 97 -9.44 -3.85 -2.17
C ILE A 97 -10.61 -2.95 -2.57
N SER A 98 -10.36 -1.65 -2.73
CA SER A 98 -11.39 -0.66 -3.06
C SER A 98 -10.87 0.34 -4.08
N PRO A 99 -11.57 0.53 -5.22
CA PRO A 99 -11.26 1.62 -6.15
C PRO A 99 -11.48 3.02 -5.57
N ASN A 100 -12.28 3.14 -4.50
CA ASN A 100 -12.57 4.39 -3.81
C ASN A 100 -12.28 4.25 -2.30
N LYS A 101 -11.14 4.79 -1.88
CA LYS A 101 -10.65 4.79 -0.49
C LYS A 101 -11.42 5.73 0.42
N GLY A 102 -12.06 6.77 -0.13
CA GLY A 102 -12.84 7.75 0.62
C GLY A 102 -14.12 7.20 1.23
N LEU A 103 -14.58 6.03 0.80
CA LEU A 103 -15.75 5.35 1.40
C LEU A 103 -15.44 4.70 2.75
N LEU A 104 -14.16 4.52 3.08
CA LEU A 104 -13.72 3.80 4.27
C LEU A 104 -13.54 4.76 5.43
N LYS A 105 -14.07 4.39 6.59
CA LYS A 105 -13.86 5.13 7.85
C LYS A 105 -12.61 4.62 8.55
N GLY A 106 -11.72 5.52 8.93
CA GLY A 106 -10.50 5.22 9.66
C GLY A 106 -9.78 6.49 10.11
N ASP A 107 -8.76 6.32 10.94
CA ASP A 107 -8.07 7.46 11.56
C ASP A 107 -6.95 8.00 10.67
N ILE A 108 -6.21 7.09 10.01
CA ILE A 108 -5.03 7.43 9.22
C ILE A 108 -5.04 6.64 7.90
N LEU A 109 -4.63 7.28 6.81
CA LEU A 109 -4.32 6.66 5.52
C LEU A 109 -2.87 7.00 5.14
N ILE A 110 -2.02 5.98 5.01
CA ILE A 110 -0.65 6.08 4.49
C ILE A 110 -0.71 5.67 3.02
N ASP A 111 -0.48 6.63 2.13
CA ASP A 111 -0.71 6.52 0.68
C ASP A 111 0.26 7.47 -0.03
N ASP A 112 0.84 7.08 -1.16
CA ASP A 112 1.71 7.96 -1.95
C ASP A 112 0.90 9.06 -2.67
N LEU A 113 -0.38 8.79 -2.94
CA LEU A 113 -1.31 9.70 -3.56
C LEU A 113 -2.24 10.37 -2.54
N ILE A 114 -2.64 11.60 -2.85
CA ILE A 114 -3.64 12.37 -2.08
C ILE A 114 -4.96 12.54 -2.84
N SER A 115 -5.05 12.07 -4.08
CA SER A 115 -6.26 12.15 -4.88
C SER A 115 -6.32 11.10 -6.00
N GLY A 116 -7.52 10.86 -6.53
CA GLY A 116 -7.74 10.07 -7.76
C GLY A 116 -8.22 8.64 -7.52
N ARG A 117 -8.08 8.12 -6.30
CA ARG A 117 -8.70 6.89 -5.81
C ARG A 117 -9.56 7.16 -4.58
N GLY A 118 -10.09 8.38 -4.45
CA GLY A 118 -10.97 8.77 -3.35
C GLY A 118 -10.25 9.21 -2.08
N GLN A 119 -8.91 9.26 -2.07
CA GLN A 119 -8.13 9.82 -0.96
C GLN A 119 -8.59 11.24 -0.62
N GLU A 120 -8.95 12.04 -1.63
CA GLU A 120 -9.43 13.42 -1.47
C GLU A 120 -10.72 13.54 -0.64
N SER A 121 -11.46 12.43 -0.47
CA SER A 121 -12.68 12.35 0.33
C SER A 121 -12.51 11.54 1.61
N PHE A 122 -11.28 11.09 1.93
CA PHE A 122 -11.01 10.36 3.16
C PHE A 122 -11.10 11.30 4.36
N GLU A 123 -11.98 10.98 5.31
CA GLU A 123 -12.26 11.85 6.46
C GLU A 123 -11.12 11.88 7.50
N GLY A 124 -10.30 10.83 7.54
CA GLY A 124 -9.16 10.72 8.44
C GLY A 124 -7.92 11.49 7.96
N LYS A 125 -6.81 11.36 8.69
CA LYS A 125 -5.55 12.02 8.34
C LYS A 125 -4.84 11.25 7.23
N ILE A 126 -4.45 11.94 6.17
CA ILE A 126 -3.59 11.37 5.12
C ILE A 126 -2.11 11.66 5.45
N MET A 127 -1.30 10.62 5.48
CA MET A 127 0.16 10.70 5.54
C MET A 127 0.72 10.37 4.15
N GLN A 128 0.95 11.42 3.34
CA GLN A 128 1.41 11.23 1.97
C GLN A 128 2.84 10.64 1.94
N PHE A 129 2.94 9.35 1.67
CA PHE A 129 4.22 8.64 1.60
C PHE A 129 5.07 9.14 0.42
N GLY A 130 6.39 9.19 0.58
CA GLY A 130 7.30 9.76 -0.40
C GLY A 130 7.27 11.30 -0.50
N SER A 131 6.42 11.98 0.26
CA SER A 131 6.41 13.45 0.34
C SER A 131 7.55 13.99 1.21
N ALA A 132 7.77 15.31 1.18
CA ALA A 132 8.77 15.97 2.02
C ALA A 132 8.56 15.73 3.53
N ASN A 133 7.32 15.51 3.97
CA ASN A 133 6.99 15.28 5.38
C ASN A 133 7.07 13.80 5.79
N TYR A 134 6.92 12.88 4.83
CA TYR A 134 6.93 11.44 5.06
C TYR A 134 7.72 10.74 3.94
N PRO A 135 9.03 11.02 3.79
CA PRO A 135 9.81 10.53 2.65
C PRO A 135 10.03 9.02 2.69
N ASP A 136 9.91 8.41 3.88
CA ASP A 136 10.18 6.99 4.10
C ASP A 136 9.39 6.42 5.29
N TRP A 137 9.45 5.10 5.44
CA TRP A 137 8.82 4.38 6.55
C TRP A 137 9.37 4.75 7.92
N LYS A 138 10.65 5.14 8.01
CA LYS A 138 11.23 5.59 9.27
C LYS A 138 10.48 6.83 9.77
N THR A 139 10.30 7.83 8.90
CA THR A 139 9.62 9.08 9.23
C THR A 139 8.14 8.84 9.53
N VAL A 140 7.47 7.94 8.80
CA VAL A 140 6.08 7.53 9.09
C VAL A 140 5.97 6.95 10.50
N ILE A 141 6.81 5.98 10.86
CA ILE A 141 6.78 5.35 12.19
C ILE A 141 7.13 6.36 13.29
N ASP A 142 8.14 7.21 13.10
CA ASP A 142 8.51 8.27 14.06
C ASP A 142 7.33 9.22 14.34
N GLN A 143 6.50 9.50 13.33
CA GLN A 143 5.29 10.34 13.48
C GLN A 143 4.15 9.59 14.16
N LEU A 144 3.95 8.30 13.85
CA LEU A 144 2.95 7.46 14.51
C LEU A 144 3.26 7.26 15.99
N GLN A 145 4.54 7.15 16.37
CA GLN A 145 4.94 7.01 17.77
C GLN A 145 4.55 8.21 18.65
N LYS A 146 4.31 9.39 18.07
CA LYS A 146 3.83 10.56 18.82
C LYS A 146 2.41 10.41 19.35
N TYR A 147 1.63 9.45 18.85
CA TYR A 147 0.32 9.12 19.41
C TYR A 147 0.40 8.21 20.65
N ASN A 148 1.59 7.69 21.01
CA ASN A 148 1.81 6.91 22.23
C ASN A 148 2.02 7.81 23.48
N VAL A 149 1.79 9.12 23.38
CA VAL A 149 1.96 10.10 24.46
C VAL A 149 0.66 10.28 25.22
#